data_AF-A0A7U4XWZ8-F1
#
_entry.id   AF-A0A7U4XWZ8-F1
#
_cell.length_a   1.000
_cell.length_b   1.000
_cell.length_c   1.000
_cell.angle_alpha   90.00
_cell.angle_beta   90.00
_cell.angle_gamma   90.00
#
_symmetry.space_group_name_H-M   'P 1'
#
loop_
_entity.id
_entity.type
_entity.pdbx_description
1 polymer ?
#
loop_
_entity_poly.entity_id
_entity_poly.type
_entity_poly.pdbx_seq_one_letter_code
_entity_poly.pdbx_strand_id
1 'polypeptide(L)'
;MLIALSIRDVVLIETLDLDIEPGFTALTGETGAGKSILLDALGLALGERADRGLVRHGAERAQASAIFEIDPHHPAIALLEELDLPEAEDGRIVLRRSISLDGKSRAYVNDGPASVSALRRLGACLLEIHGQHASVGLMDPSTHRDLLDVFAKAAPFKAQVSEAWRTLDAARSELEEAELRARRASTDRDYLAHVLGELQKLAPKAGEEAALDAERRALMGSEKAATALKDATDALADGKAEQRMAAAARALSRVGKPEGEGADALSKAVDQAAASLERALSELSDAQGWMARAGDALDGDPGRLDHLEERLFALRAAARKHGVTVEALPDVLQRAEQNLANIDHADEAIQAAKAALAKAQNAYDQAAAALSERRHTAASALDKAVELELPPLKLEKARFRSRVDSDAARPTKDGIDRVTFEIAANPGAGFGALSEIASGGELSRLSLALKLVLSTDGGTLALVFDEVDQGIGGATADAVGRRLARLSQTAQILCVTHSPQVAARARRHWRIEKRVENGITRTGVSTLPDAAREEELARMLSGAEITAEARAAARALVAASQD
;
A
#
# COMPACT_ATOMS: atom_id res chain seq x y z
N MET A 1 11.11 -29.86 1.30
CA MET A 1 11.97 -31.05 1.03
C MET A 1 12.05 -31.34 -0.45
N LEU A 2 13.22 -31.70 -0.97
CA LEU A 2 13.40 -32.20 -2.33
C LEU A 2 13.09 -33.71 -2.34
N ILE A 3 12.12 -34.15 -3.14
CA ILE A 3 11.67 -35.55 -3.18
C ILE A 3 12.03 -36.27 -4.48
N ALA A 4 12.23 -35.52 -5.57
CA ALA A 4 12.67 -36.11 -6.84
C ALA A 4 13.50 -35.14 -7.68
N LEU A 5 14.46 -35.69 -8.42
CA LEU A 5 15.25 -34.99 -9.43
C LEU A 5 15.30 -35.82 -10.72
N SER A 6 14.76 -35.26 -11.80
CA SER A 6 14.75 -35.86 -13.13
C SER A 6 15.61 -35.03 -14.08
N ILE A 7 16.62 -35.66 -14.69
CA ILE A 7 17.58 -35.03 -15.59
C ILE A 7 17.55 -35.74 -16.93
N ARG A 8 17.52 -34.98 -18.03
CA ARG A 8 17.55 -35.48 -19.41
C ARG A 8 18.56 -34.68 -20.22
N ASP A 9 19.46 -35.39 -20.88
CA ASP A 9 20.44 -34.84 -21.83
C ASP A 9 21.30 -33.66 -21.30
N VAL A 10 21.72 -33.73 -20.03
CA VAL A 10 22.62 -32.74 -19.41
C VAL A 10 24.06 -33.27 -19.39
N VAL A 11 24.96 -32.64 -20.15
CA VAL A 11 26.40 -32.96 -20.24
C VAL A 11 26.68 -34.46 -20.52
N LEU A 12 26.91 -35.27 -19.49
CA LEU A 12 27.17 -36.74 -19.61
C LEU A 12 25.96 -37.60 -19.18
N ILE A 13 24.87 -36.98 -18.75
CA ILE A 13 23.65 -37.64 -18.29
C ILE A 13 22.65 -37.65 -19.44
N GLU A 14 22.31 -38.84 -19.94
CA GLU A 14 21.23 -39.01 -20.92
C GLU A 14 19.87 -39.05 -20.24
N THR A 15 19.72 -39.89 -19.22
CA THR A 15 18.52 -40.01 -18.41
C THR A 15 18.93 -40.38 -17.00
N LEU A 16 18.45 -39.62 -16.02
CA LEU A 16 18.62 -39.91 -14.60
C LEU A 16 17.36 -39.50 -13.86
N ASP A 17 16.82 -40.41 -13.06
CA ASP A 17 15.70 -40.18 -12.17
C ASP A 17 16.12 -40.60 -10.77
N LEU A 18 16.03 -39.67 -9.81
CA LEU A 18 16.42 -39.87 -8.43
C LEU A 18 15.24 -39.60 -7.51
N ASP A 19 14.89 -40.60 -6.70
CA ASP A 19 14.00 -40.42 -5.55
C ASP A 19 14.85 -40.06 -4.33
N ILE A 20 14.45 -39.00 -3.63
CA ILE A 20 15.26 -38.37 -2.59
C ILE A 20 14.51 -38.41 -1.26
N GLU A 21 15.09 -39.11 -0.30
CA GLU A 21 14.49 -39.27 1.03
C GLU A 21 14.93 -38.17 2.01
N PRO A 22 14.20 -38.00 3.12
CA PRO A 22 14.62 -37.16 4.25
C PRO A 22 15.96 -37.54 4.87
N GLY A 23 16.55 -36.58 5.59
CA GLY A 23 17.77 -36.76 6.37
C GLY A 23 19.05 -36.53 5.55
N PHE A 24 20.12 -37.24 5.89
CA PHE A 24 21.44 -37.03 5.31
C PHE A 24 21.77 -38.05 4.22
N THR A 25 21.95 -37.57 2.99
CA THR A 25 22.44 -38.32 1.82
C THR A 25 23.85 -37.87 1.43
N ALA A 26 24.80 -38.81 1.37
CA ALA A 26 26.15 -38.56 0.87
C ALA A 26 26.28 -38.97 -0.61
N LEU A 27 26.94 -38.14 -1.40
CA LEU A 27 27.24 -38.35 -2.80
C LEU A 27 28.75 -38.53 -2.98
N THR A 28 29.17 -39.76 -3.31
CA THR A 28 30.58 -40.13 -3.53
C THR A 28 30.80 -40.61 -4.97
N GLY A 29 32.01 -41.07 -5.29
CA GLY A 29 32.39 -41.51 -6.63
C GLY A 29 33.37 -40.56 -7.33
N GLU A 30 33.48 -40.71 -8.65
CA GLU A 30 34.56 -40.14 -9.45
C GLU A 30 34.56 -38.60 -9.44
N THR A 31 35.71 -38.00 -9.15
CA THR A 31 35.93 -36.55 -9.06
C THR A 31 35.87 -35.88 -10.44
N GLY A 32 35.38 -34.64 -10.49
CA GLY A 32 35.62 -33.71 -11.60
C GLY A 32 34.62 -33.68 -12.77
N ALA A 33 33.57 -34.50 -12.76
CA ALA A 33 32.49 -34.34 -13.75
C ALA A 33 31.11 -34.79 -13.24
N GLY A 34 30.96 -36.00 -12.69
CA GLY A 34 29.63 -36.54 -12.39
C GLY A 34 28.86 -35.81 -11.27
N LYS A 35 29.57 -35.42 -10.21
CA LYS A 35 29.00 -34.69 -9.06
C LYS A 35 28.60 -33.26 -9.42
N SER A 36 29.50 -32.52 -10.08
CA SER A 36 29.24 -31.15 -10.55
C SER A 36 28.10 -31.13 -11.55
N ILE A 37 28.04 -32.07 -12.50
CA ILE A 37 26.92 -32.16 -13.46
C ILE A 37 25.56 -32.34 -12.75
N LEU A 38 25.52 -33.10 -11.64
CA LEU A 38 24.29 -33.25 -10.87
C LEU A 38 23.86 -31.92 -10.22
N LEU A 39 24.82 -31.19 -9.64
CA LEU A 39 24.57 -29.87 -9.05
C LEU A 39 24.21 -28.81 -10.11
N ASP A 40 24.85 -28.84 -11.27
CA ASP A 40 24.52 -27.99 -12.42
C ASP A 40 23.10 -28.25 -12.92
N ALA A 41 22.70 -29.53 -12.99
CA ALA A 41 21.34 -29.90 -13.39
C ALA A 41 20.30 -29.47 -12.34
N LEU A 42 20.62 -29.60 -11.05
CA LEU A 42 19.77 -29.08 -9.98
C LEU A 42 19.67 -27.55 -10.05
N GLY A 43 20.79 -26.85 -10.21
CA GLY A 43 20.85 -25.40 -10.42
C GLY A 43 20.05 -24.96 -11.64
N LEU A 44 20.11 -25.73 -12.73
CA LEU A 44 19.28 -25.51 -13.93
C LEU A 44 17.79 -25.52 -13.57
N ALA A 45 17.33 -26.53 -12.83
CA ALA A 45 15.94 -26.61 -12.37
C ALA A 45 15.55 -25.47 -11.41
N LEU A 46 16.50 -24.92 -10.66
CA LEU A 46 16.30 -23.80 -9.72
C LEU A 46 16.44 -22.41 -10.37
N GLY A 47 16.70 -22.31 -11.67
CA GLY A 47 16.81 -21.01 -12.35
C GLY A 47 18.19 -20.35 -12.27
N GLU A 48 19.23 -21.11 -11.94
CA GLU A 48 20.62 -20.62 -11.98
C GLU A 48 21.06 -20.26 -13.40
N ARG A 49 22.13 -19.48 -13.52
CA ARG A 49 22.66 -19.15 -14.85
C ARG A 49 23.11 -20.44 -15.53
N ALA A 50 22.65 -20.65 -16.76
CA ALA A 50 22.90 -21.86 -17.51
C ALA A 50 23.20 -21.52 -18.96
N ASP A 51 24.14 -22.25 -19.56
CA ASP A 51 24.58 -22.05 -20.93
C ASP A 51 24.31 -23.29 -21.81
N ARG A 52 24.54 -23.13 -23.11
CA ARG A 52 24.40 -24.22 -24.10
C ARG A 52 25.36 -25.39 -23.89
N GLY A 53 26.45 -25.18 -23.15
CA GLY A 53 27.41 -26.22 -22.79
C GLY A 53 26.84 -27.29 -21.86
N LEU A 54 25.71 -27.00 -21.19
CA LEU A 54 24.95 -28.03 -20.47
C LEU A 54 24.25 -29.03 -21.39
N VAL A 55 24.02 -28.71 -22.67
CA VAL A 55 23.37 -29.64 -23.60
C VAL A 55 24.34 -30.75 -23.98
N ARG A 56 23.95 -32.00 -23.71
CA ARG A 56 24.73 -33.18 -24.08
C ARG A 56 25.04 -33.18 -25.57
N HIS A 57 26.26 -33.59 -25.92
CA HIS A 57 26.67 -33.71 -27.32
C HIS A 57 25.74 -34.67 -28.09
N GLY A 58 25.17 -34.17 -29.19
CA GLY A 58 24.23 -34.93 -30.03
C GLY A 58 22.75 -34.86 -29.59
N ALA A 59 22.44 -34.15 -28.51
CA ALA A 59 21.05 -33.88 -28.09
C ALA A 59 20.60 -32.49 -28.54
N GLU A 60 19.29 -32.31 -28.79
CA GLU A 60 18.73 -31.02 -29.20
C GLU A 60 18.49 -30.07 -28.01
N ARG A 61 18.26 -30.64 -26.82
CA ARG A 61 17.92 -29.92 -25.60
C ARG A 61 18.38 -30.67 -24.35
N ALA A 62 18.76 -29.91 -23.32
CA ALA A 62 18.93 -30.36 -21.94
C ALA A 62 17.69 -30.01 -21.13
N GLN A 63 17.31 -30.84 -20.16
CA GLN A 63 16.20 -30.58 -19.25
C GLN A 63 16.51 -31.10 -17.84
N ALA A 64 16.12 -30.31 -16.84
CA ALA A 64 16.10 -30.75 -15.45
C ALA A 64 14.76 -30.40 -14.80
N SER A 65 14.29 -31.28 -13.92
CA SER A 65 13.05 -31.14 -13.15
C SER A 65 13.31 -31.52 -11.71
N ALA A 66 12.97 -30.65 -10.77
CA ALA A 66 13.04 -30.90 -9.34
C ALA A 66 11.64 -30.82 -8.73
N ILE A 67 11.29 -31.81 -7.91
CA ILE A 67 10.00 -31.88 -7.21
C ILE A 67 10.24 -31.69 -5.73
N PHE A 68 9.53 -30.73 -5.16
CA PHE A 68 9.58 -30.41 -3.74
C PHE A 68 8.25 -30.71 -3.08
N GLU A 69 8.31 -31.24 -1.85
CA GLU A 69 7.18 -31.33 -0.93
C GLU A 69 7.35 -30.25 0.14
N ILE A 70 6.29 -29.48 0.39
CA ILE A 70 6.32 -28.32 1.29
C ILE A 70 5.17 -28.36 2.31
N ASP A 71 5.42 -27.76 3.47
CA ASP A 71 4.39 -27.55 4.48
C ASP A 71 3.36 -26.50 4.03
N PRO A 72 2.10 -26.56 4.53
CA PRO A 72 1.03 -25.60 4.17
C PRO A 72 1.31 -24.13 4.50
N HIS A 73 2.31 -23.85 5.34
CA HIS A 73 2.71 -22.51 5.75
C HIS A 73 4.05 -22.09 5.13
N HIS A 74 4.54 -22.83 4.13
CA HIS A 74 5.83 -22.57 3.51
C HIS A 74 5.78 -21.26 2.69
N PRO A 75 6.81 -20.38 2.77
CA PRO A 75 6.81 -19.07 2.11
C PRO A 75 6.68 -19.14 0.58
N ALA A 76 7.02 -20.28 -0.03
CA ALA A 76 6.84 -20.51 -1.46
C ALA A 76 5.36 -20.41 -1.90
N ILE A 77 4.40 -20.67 -1.02
CA ILE A 77 2.96 -20.60 -1.35
C ILE A 77 2.55 -19.15 -1.65
N ALA A 78 2.86 -18.23 -0.74
CA ALA A 78 2.60 -16.80 -0.96
C ALA A 78 3.34 -16.26 -2.19
N LEU A 79 4.52 -16.81 -2.50
CA LEU A 79 5.29 -16.44 -3.68
C LEU A 79 4.66 -16.92 -5.00
N LEU A 80 4.00 -18.08 -5.00
CA LEU A 80 3.22 -18.55 -6.17
C LEU A 80 2.06 -17.59 -6.45
N GLU A 81 1.32 -17.19 -5.42
CA GLU A 81 0.23 -16.22 -5.52
C GLU A 81 0.72 -14.84 -6.00
N GLU A 82 1.82 -14.33 -5.43
CA GLU A 82 2.41 -13.05 -5.82
C GLU A 82 2.80 -13.02 -7.32
N LEU A 83 3.26 -14.16 -7.85
CA LEU A 83 3.76 -14.29 -9.20
C LEU A 83 2.69 -14.75 -10.21
N ASP A 84 1.44 -14.93 -9.78
CA ASP A 84 0.33 -15.48 -10.59
C ASP A 84 0.71 -16.82 -11.26
N LEU A 85 1.34 -17.70 -10.49
CA LEU A 85 1.77 -19.03 -10.93
C LEU A 85 0.81 -20.12 -10.43
N PRO A 86 0.71 -21.28 -11.12
CA PRO A 86 -0.17 -22.35 -10.67
C PRO A 86 0.18 -22.82 -9.26
N GLU A 87 -0.86 -23.04 -8.44
CA GLU A 87 -0.76 -23.46 -7.06
C GLU A 87 -0.06 -24.81 -6.89
N ALA A 88 0.40 -25.10 -5.66
CA ALA A 88 1.00 -26.39 -5.33
C ALA A 88 -0.08 -27.48 -5.20
N GLU A 89 0.00 -28.52 -6.04
CA GLU A 89 -0.91 -29.67 -5.98
C GLU A 89 -0.44 -30.65 -4.90
N ASP A 90 -1.32 -31.05 -3.98
CA ASP A 90 -1.00 -31.97 -2.87
C ASP A 90 0.26 -31.58 -2.06
N GLY A 91 0.49 -30.27 -1.89
CA GLY A 91 1.67 -29.75 -1.20
C GLY A 91 2.98 -29.91 -1.99
N ARG A 92 2.91 -30.11 -3.31
CA ARG A 92 4.07 -30.29 -4.19
C ARG A 92 4.30 -29.12 -5.12
N ILE A 93 5.57 -28.74 -5.26
CA ILE A 93 6.03 -27.77 -6.25
C ILE A 93 6.98 -28.47 -7.23
N VAL A 94 6.66 -28.39 -8.52
CA VAL A 94 7.49 -28.90 -9.60
C VAL A 94 8.16 -27.74 -10.31
N LEU A 95 9.49 -27.68 -10.25
CA LEU A 95 10.30 -26.73 -11.01
C LEU A 95 10.95 -27.46 -12.17
N ARG A 96 10.71 -26.99 -13.40
CA ARG A 96 11.28 -27.60 -14.61
C ARG A 96 11.88 -26.54 -15.52
N ARG A 97 13.10 -26.78 -16.01
CA ARG A 97 13.74 -25.93 -17.01
C ARG A 97 14.38 -26.75 -18.11
N SER A 98 14.27 -26.26 -19.34
CA SER A 98 14.91 -26.84 -20.52
C SER A 98 15.67 -25.78 -21.30
N ILE A 99 16.86 -26.13 -21.81
CA ILE A 99 17.69 -25.30 -22.67
C ILE A 99 17.98 -26.04 -23.97
N SER A 100 17.73 -25.40 -25.09
CA SER A 100 17.97 -25.95 -26.43
C SER A 100 19.34 -25.52 -26.95
N LEU A 101 19.92 -26.27 -27.90
CA LEU A 101 21.21 -25.92 -28.53
C LEU A 101 21.21 -24.54 -29.20
N ASP A 102 20.05 -24.07 -29.66
CA ASP A 102 19.86 -22.73 -30.25
C ASP A 102 19.84 -21.60 -29.19
N GLY A 103 20.02 -21.94 -27.91
CA GLY A 103 20.05 -21.02 -26.78
C GLY A 103 18.68 -20.69 -26.20
N LYS A 104 17.58 -21.22 -26.75
CA LYS A 104 16.25 -20.99 -26.18
C LYS A 104 16.11 -21.72 -24.85
N SER A 105 15.80 -20.97 -23.80
CA SER A 105 15.48 -21.48 -22.46
C SER A 105 13.98 -21.38 -22.23
N ARG A 106 13.37 -22.46 -21.73
CA ARG A 106 11.97 -22.49 -21.28
C ARG A 106 11.93 -22.96 -19.84
N ALA A 107 11.07 -22.34 -19.04
CA ALA A 107 10.94 -22.63 -17.63
C ALA A 107 9.47 -22.83 -17.28
N TYR A 108 9.21 -23.73 -16.34
CA TYR A 108 7.88 -24.14 -15.93
C TYR A 108 7.82 -24.31 -14.41
N VAL A 109 6.69 -23.94 -13.82
CA VAL A 109 6.33 -24.17 -12.43
C VAL A 109 4.95 -24.83 -12.43
N ASN A 110 4.84 -26.02 -11.82
CA ASN A 110 3.58 -26.78 -11.76
C ASN A 110 2.91 -26.90 -13.15
N ASP A 111 3.72 -27.27 -14.15
CA ASP A 111 3.38 -27.36 -15.58
C ASP A 111 2.93 -26.06 -16.28
N GLY A 112 2.74 -24.96 -15.57
CA GLY A 112 2.53 -23.63 -16.15
C GLY A 112 3.84 -22.97 -16.63
N PRO A 113 3.82 -22.16 -17.70
CA PRO A 113 5.00 -21.42 -18.15
C PRO A 113 5.40 -20.34 -17.13
N ALA A 114 6.70 -20.22 -16.87
CA ALA A 114 7.25 -19.27 -15.90
C ALA A 114 8.50 -18.56 -16.42
N SER A 115 8.86 -17.44 -15.78
CA SER A 115 10.13 -16.76 -16.04
C SER A 115 11.28 -17.45 -15.29
N VAL A 116 12.51 -17.34 -15.80
CA VAL A 116 13.70 -17.84 -15.07
C VAL A 116 13.88 -17.13 -13.72
N SER A 117 13.48 -15.85 -13.63
CA SER A 117 13.51 -15.11 -12.37
C SER A 117 12.53 -15.68 -11.36
N ALA A 118 11.36 -16.15 -11.79
CA ALA A 118 10.40 -16.80 -10.90
C ALA A 118 10.97 -18.12 -10.35
N LEU A 119 11.58 -18.96 -11.22
CA LEU A 119 12.26 -20.17 -10.78
C LEU A 119 13.35 -19.87 -9.75
N ARG A 120 14.15 -18.81 -9.97
CA ARG A 120 15.20 -18.42 -9.03
C ARG A 120 14.65 -18.00 -7.68
N ARG A 121 13.58 -17.20 -7.65
CA ARG A 121 12.93 -16.78 -6.40
C ARG A 121 12.35 -17.98 -5.63
N LEU A 122 11.63 -18.87 -6.33
CA LEU A 122 11.08 -20.08 -5.73
C LEU A 122 12.18 -21.05 -5.26
N GLY A 123 13.20 -21.26 -6.09
CA GLY A 123 14.34 -22.11 -5.80
C GLY A 123 15.07 -21.68 -4.53
N ALA A 124 15.31 -20.38 -4.35
CA ALA A 124 15.94 -19.84 -3.14
C ALA A 124 15.14 -20.07 -1.86
N CYS A 125 13.81 -20.24 -1.96
CA CYS A 125 12.96 -20.61 -0.81
C CYS A 125 12.94 -22.12 -0.54
N LEU A 126 13.24 -22.95 -1.54
CA LEU A 126 13.04 -24.41 -1.49
C LEU A 126 14.33 -25.19 -1.23
N LEU A 127 15.46 -24.69 -1.75
CA LEU A 127 16.76 -25.33 -1.64
C LEU A 127 17.89 -24.30 -1.59
N GLU A 128 18.87 -24.52 -0.71
CA GLU A 128 20.09 -23.71 -0.64
C GLU A 128 21.32 -24.56 -0.96
N ILE A 129 22.19 -24.05 -1.82
CA ILE A 129 23.45 -24.69 -2.21
C ILE A 129 24.60 -23.94 -1.54
N HIS A 130 25.48 -24.66 -0.85
CA HIS A 130 26.69 -24.15 -0.23
C HIS A 130 27.91 -24.78 -0.92
N GLY A 131 28.74 -23.97 -1.56
CA GLY A 131 29.94 -24.39 -2.29
C GLY A 131 30.24 -23.49 -3.49
N GLN A 132 30.93 -24.01 -4.51
CA GLN A 132 31.26 -23.25 -5.73
C GLN A 132 30.01 -22.79 -6.51
N HIS A 133 28.91 -23.54 -6.37
CA HIS A 133 27.62 -23.29 -7.02
C HIS A 133 26.64 -22.54 -6.09
N ALA A 134 27.14 -21.84 -5.07
CA ALA A 134 26.28 -21.20 -4.07
C ALA A 134 25.42 -20.09 -4.67
N SER A 135 24.10 -20.23 -4.53
CA SER A 135 23.12 -19.17 -4.75
C SER A 135 23.10 -18.20 -3.55
N VAL A 136 22.62 -16.97 -3.76
CA VAL A 136 22.72 -15.74 -2.93
C VAL A 136 22.02 -15.82 -1.53
N GLY A 137 22.12 -16.93 -0.80
CA GLY A 137 21.45 -17.15 0.51
C GLY A 137 22.10 -16.41 1.67
N LEU A 138 22.75 -17.14 2.59
CA LEU A 138 23.45 -16.57 3.76
C LEU A 138 24.50 -15.48 3.42
N MET A 139 24.92 -15.40 2.16
CA MET A 139 25.86 -14.39 1.68
C MET A 139 25.19 -13.04 1.40
N ASP A 140 23.87 -12.97 1.31
CA ASP A 140 23.13 -11.72 1.12
C ASP A 140 22.79 -11.07 2.47
N PRO A 141 23.32 -9.86 2.74
CA PRO A 141 22.99 -9.09 3.93
C PRO A 141 21.50 -8.80 4.13
N SER A 142 20.70 -8.81 3.05
CA SER A 142 19.25 -8.60 3.14
C SER A 142 18.55 -9.66 4.00
N THR A 143 19.12 -10.87 4.06
CA THR A 143 18.56 -12.03 4.77
C THR A 143 18.95 -12.07 6.25
N HIS A 144 20.05 -11.40 6.64
CA HIS A 144 20.67 -11.54 7.96
C HIS A 144 19.75 -11.09 9.10
N ARG A 145 18.97 -10.03 8.87
CA ARG A 145 18.02 -9.52 9.87
C ARG A 145 16.95 -10.56 10.20
N ASP A 146 16.36 -11.19 9.18
CA ASP A 146 15.30 -12.17 9.40
C ASP A 146 15.86 -13.45 10.05
N LEU A 147 17.07 -13.87 9.69
CA LEU A 147 17.79 -14.96 10.37
C LEU A 147 18.03 -14.66 11.86
N LEU A 148 18.51 -13.45 12.17
CA LEU A 148 18.70 -13.02 13.55
C LEU A 148 17.37 -12.93 14.30
N ASP A 149 16.32 -12.43 13.67
CA ASP A 149 14.98 -12.31 14.26
C ASP A 149 14.38 -13.69 14.61
N VAL A 150 14.58 -14.69 13.74
CA VAL A 150 14.18 -16.09 14.01
C VAL A 150 14.94 -16.64 15.21
N PHE A 151 16.27 -16.51 15.23
CA PHE A 151 17.11 -16.93 16.36
C PHE A 151 16.72 -16.20 17.66
N ALA A 152 16.40 -14.92 17.56
CA ALA A 152 15.95 -14.09 18.66
C ALA A 152 14.49 -14.39 19.09
N LYS A 153 13.75 -15.24 18.38
CA LYS A 153 12.30 -15.43 18.59
C LYS A 153 11.56 -14.08 18.65
N ALA A 154 11.94 -13.16 17.78
CA ALA A 154 11.53 -11.76 17.82
C ALA A 154 10.13 -11.50 17.22
N ALA A 155 9.41 -12.54 16.76
CA ALA A 155 8.10 -12.39 16.14
C ALA A 155 7.09 -11.54 16.94
N PRO A 156 6.96 -11.68 18.29
CA PRO A 156 6.07 -10.82 19.07
C PRO A 156 6.50 -9.34 19.05
N PHE A 157 7.80 -9.07 19.09
CA PHE A 157 8.36 -7.71 19.05
C PHE A 157 8.18 -7.08 17.66
N LYS A 158 8.37 -7.86 16.59
CA LYS A 158 8.10 -7.41 15.21
C LYS A 158 6.63 -7.03 15.03
N ALA A 159 5.71 -7.81 15.58
CA ALA A 159 4.28 -7.50 15.53
C ALA A 159 3.95 -6.18 16.23
N GLN A 160 4.54 -5.93 17.40
CA GLN A 160 4.36 -4.65 18.14
C GLN A 160 4.91 -3.46 17.35
N VAL A 161 6.11 -3.58 16.77
CA VAL A 161 6.70 -2.52 15.93
C VAL A 161 5.86 -2.27 14.69
N SER A 162 5.37 -3.32 14.03
CA SER A 162 4.54 -3.19 12.83
C SER A 162 3.22 -2.46 13.14
N GLU A 163 2.55 -2.78 14.25
CA GLU A 163 1.32 -2.11 14.66
C GLU A 163 1.57 -0.64 15.05
N ALA A 164 2.65 -0.38 15.81
CA ALA A 164 3.04 0.98 16.17
C ALA A 164 3.41 1.81 14.92
N TRP A 165 4.07 1.20 13.93
CA TRP A 165 4.39 1.85 12.66
C TRP A 165 3.12 2.22 11.88
N ARG A 166 2.15 1.32 11.79
CA ARG A 166 0.85 1.61 11.13
C ARG A 166 0.13 2.78 11.80
N THR A 167 0.13 2.79 13.15
CA THR A 167 -0.47 3.88 13.93
C THR A 167 0.27 5.20 13.70
N LEU A 168 1.59 5.17 13.66
CA LEU A 168 2.43 6.33 13.38
C LEU A 168 2.22 6.88 11.98
N ASP A 169 2.18 6.02 10.97
CA ASP A 169 1.95 6.38 9.57
C ASP A 169 0.57 7.03 9.40
N ALA A 170 -0.48 6.43 9.97
CA ALA A 170 -1.82 7.00 9.96
C ALA A 170 -1.88 8.38 10.65
N ALA A 171 -1.20 8.56 11.79
CA ALA A 171 -1.15 9.85 12.47
C ALA A 171 -0.38 10.92 11.68
N ARG A 172 0.65 10.54 10.91
CA ARG A 172 1.36 11.44 9.99
C ARG A 172 0.43 11.90 8.87
N SER A 173 -0.27 10.97 8.22
CA SER A 173 -1.24 11.30 7.17
C SER A 173 -2.36 12.20 7.69
N GLU A 174 -2.93 11.95 8.86
CA GLU A 174 -3.97 12.80 9.45
C GLU A 174 -3.46 14.22 9.71
N LEU A 175 -2.22 14.37 10.22
CA LEU A 175 -1.62 15.69 10.43
C LEU A 175 -1.41 16.42 9.09
N GLU A 176 -0.87 15.75 8.09
CA GLU A 176 -0.68 16.33 6.75
C GLU A 176 -2.01 16.78 6.13
N GLU A 177 -3.07 15.96 6.26
CA GLU A 177 -4.41 16.29 5.80
C GLU A 177 -5.04 17.46 6.57
N ALA A 178 -4.87 17.50 7.90
CA ALA A 178 -5.34 18.62 8.73
C ALA A 178 -4.63 19.93 8.37
N GLU A 179 -3.31 19.91 8.18
CA GLU A 179 -2.54 21.07 7.75
C GLU A 179 -2.93 21.52 6.33
N LEU A 180 -3.17 20.60 5.40
CA LEU A 180 -3.62 20.92 4.05
C LEU A 180 -5.02 21.56 4.06
N ARG A 181 -5.94 21.00 4.85
CA ARG A 181 -7.30 21.57 5.05
C ARG A 181 -7.21 22.98 5.62
N ALA A 182 -6.41 23.19 6.66
CA ALA A 182 -6.22 24.51 7.28
C ALA A 182 -5.61 25.54 6.32
N ARG A 183 -4.59 25.17 5.54
CA ARG A 183 -3.98 26.08 4.53
C ARG A 183 -4.98 26.52 3.47
N ARG A 184 -5.80 25.58 2.95
CA ARG A 184 -6.87 25.90 1.99
C ARG A 184 -7.88 26.85 2.61
N ALA A 185 -8.35 26.54 3.82
CA ALA A 185 -9.34 27.34 4.51
C ALA A 185 -8.81 28.74 4.89
N SER A 186 -7.53 28.86 5.26
CA SER A 186 -6.91 30.14 5.60
C SER A 186 -6.77 31.11 4.42
N THR A 187 -6.63 30.62 3.19
CA THR A 187 -6.50 31.48 2.00
C THR A 187 -7.81 32.27 1.76
N ASP A 188 -8.93 31.69 2.17
CA ASP A 188 -10.25 32.27 1.97
C ASP A 188 -10.73 33.09 3.18
N ARG A 189 -9.96 33.13 4.29
CA ARG A 189 -10.42 33.74 5.56
C ARG A 189 -10.78 35.21 5.43
N ASP A 190 -9.90 36.02 4.84
CA ASP A 190 -10.11 37.46 4.68
C ASP A 190 -11.32 37.75 3.77
N TYR A 191 -11.47 36.95 2.72
CA TYR A 191 -12.63 37.02 1.83
C TYR A 191 -13.92 36.67 2.58
N LEU A 192 -13.95 35.53 3.27
CA LEU A 192 -15.13 35.07 4.02
C LEU A 192 -15.51 36.03 5.14
N ALA A 193 -14.53 36.61 5.85
CA ALA A 193 -14.77 37.62 6.88
C ALA A 193 -15.39 38.89 6.28
N HIS A 194 -14.94 39.30 5.08
CA HIS A 194 -15.52 40.43 4.36
C HIS A 194 -16.97 40.15 3.91
N VAL A 195 -17.22 38.98 3.31
CA VAL A 195 -18.57 38.54 2.88
C VAL A 195 -19.52 38.50 4.09
N LEU A 196 -19.06 37.92 5.19
CA LEU A 196 -19.83 37.81 6.43
C LEU A 196 -20.22 39.20 6.96
N GLY A 197 -19.25 40.10 7.08
CA GLY A 197 -19.48 41.45 7.60
C GLY A 197 -20.40 42.30 6.71
N GLU A 198 -20.37 42.09 5.40
CA GLU A 198 -21.28 42.74 4.44
C GLU A 198 -22.72 42.20 4.57
N LEU A 199 -22.90 40.88 4.53
CA LEU A 199 -24.22 40.26 4.55
C LEU A 199 -24.90 40.34 5.92
N GLN A 200 -24.15 40.32 7.03
CA GLN A 200 -24.71 40.55 8.38
C GLN A 200 -25.25 41.96 8.54
N LYS A 201 -24.57 42.98 7.98
CA LYS A 201 -25.08 44.36 7.98
C LYS A 201 -26.34 44.49 7.11
N LEU A 202 -26.39 43.78 5.99
CA LEU A 202 -27.56 43.78 5.11
C LEU A 202 -28.73 43.00 5.72
N ALA A 203 -28.47 41.94 6.50
CA ALA A 203 -29.45 41.07 7.14
C ALA A 203 -30.60 40.65 6.19
N PRO A 204 -30.30 40.03 5.02
CA PRO A 204 -31.32 39.63 4.05
C PRO A 204 -32.22 38.54 4.64
N LYS A 205 -33.52 38.61 4.36
CA LYS A 205 -34.50 37.59 4.79
C LYS A 205 -35.07 36.83 3.59
N ALA A 206 -35.39 35.56 3.81
CA ALA A 206 -36.10 34.77 2.81
C ALA A 206 -37.47 35.39 2.48
N GLY A 207 -37.78 35.50 1.19
CA GLY A 207 -39.04 36.10 0.70
C GLY A 207 -39.13 37.63 0.82
N GLU A 208 -38.06 38.31 1.27
CA GLU A 208 -38.06 39.77 1.48
C GLU A 208 -38.25 40.54 0.16
N GLU A 209 -37.55 40.16 -0.92
CA GLU A 209 -37.69 40.83 -2.22
C GLU A 209 -39.12 40.79 -2.75
N ALA A 210 -39.77 39.61 -2.68
CA ALA A 210 -41.14 39.45 -3.15
C ALA A 210 -42.13 40.31 -2.35
N ALA A 211 -41.95 40.40 -1.03
CA ALA A 211 -42.77 41.24 -0.17
C ALA A 211 -42.58 42.74 -0.49
N LEU A 212 -41.32 43.19 -0.63
CA LEU A 212 -40.99 44.57 -0.96
C LEU A 212 -41.49 44.95 -2.36
N ASP A 213 -41.32 44.09 -3.37
CA ASP A 213 -41.84 44.36 -4.72
C ASP A 213 -43.38 44.46 -4.75
N ALA A 214 -44.08 43.67 -3.93
CA ALA A 214 -45.53 43.76 -3.81
C ALA A 214 -45.98 45.08 -3.17
N GLU A 215 -45.32 45.49 -2.08
CA GLU A 215 -45.56 46.77 -1.40
C GLU A 215 -45.22 47.96 -2.32
N ARG A 216 -44.11 47.89 -3.07
CA ARG A 216 -43.73 48.89 -4.07
C ARG A 216 -44.81 49.12 -5.12
N ARG A 217 -45.39 48.04 -5.66
CA ARG A 217 -46.46 48.14 -6.66
C ARG A 217 -47.71 48.80 -6.10
N ALA A 218 -48.05 48.50 -4.85
CA ALA A 218 -49.19 49.13 -4.18
C ALA A 218 -48.95 50.64 -3.98
N LEU A 219 -47.77 51.03 -3.48
CA LEU A 219 -47.41 52.44 -3.27
C LEU A 219 -47.37 53.25 -4.58
N MET A 220 -46.76 52.71 -5.64
CA MET A 220 -46.77 53.35 -6.96
C MET A 220 -48.19 53.50 -7.53
N GLY A 221 -49.08 52.56 -7.23
CA GLY A 221 -50.51 52.66 -7.58
C GLY A 221 -51.20 53.81 -6.85
N SER A 222 -50.90 53.95 -5.55
CA SER A 222 -51.41 55.02 -4.70
C SER A 222 -50.94 56.41 -5.15
N GLU A 223 -49.65 56.58 -5.48
CA GLU A 223 -49.12 57.86 -6.00
C GLU A 223 -49.78 58.26 -7.33
N LYS A 224 -50.00 57.30 -8.23
CA LYS A 224 -50.70 57.56 -9.50
C LYS A 224 -52.16 57.96 -9.26
N ALA A 225 -52.85 57.29 -8.33
CA ALA A 225 -54.22 57.63 -7.96
C ALA A 225 -54.30 59.02 -7.32
N ALA A 226 -53.37 59.36 -6.43
CA ALA A 226 -53.27 60.68 -5.81
C ALA A 226 -53.02 61.79 -6.85
N THR A 227 -52.12 61.55 -7.81
CA THR A 227 -51.85 62.49 -8.91
C THR A 227 -53.11 62.70 -9.76
N ALA A 228 -53.78 61.61 -10.20
CA ALA A 228 -54.99 61.71 -11.01
C ALA A 228 -56.15 62.39 -10.27
N LEU A 229 -56.28 62.14 -8.97
CA LEU A 229 -57.31 62.78 -8.14
C LEU A 229 -57.03 64.27 -7.94
N LYS A 230 -55.76 64.65 -7.78
CA LYS A 230 -55.34 66.04 -7.74
C LYS A 230 -55.66 66.75 -9.07
N ASP A 231 -55.30 66.14 -10.20
CA ASP A 231 -55.62 66.68 -11.53
C ASP A 231 -57.14 66.89 -11.71
N ALA A 232 -57.96 65.93 -11.26
CA ALA A 232 -59.42 66.03 -11.30
C ALA A 232 -59.97 67.14 -10.40
N THR A 233 -59.37 67.32 -9.23
CA THR A 233 -59.75 68.37 -8.27
C THR A 233 -59.37 69.75 -8.81
N ASP A 234 -58.15 69.91 -9.32
CA ASP A 234 -57.64 71.14 -9.91
C ASP A 234 -58.46 71.57 -11.14
N ALA A 235 -58.94 70.61 -11.94
CA ALA A 235 -59.80 70.88 -13.10
C ALA A 235 -61.15 71.53 -12.74
N LEU A 236 -61.63 71.36 -11.50
CA LEU A 236 -62.90 71.90 -11.02
C LEU A 236 -62.73 73.04 -9.99
N ALA A 237 -61.51 73.35 -9.57
CA ALA A 237 -61.21 74.32 -8.51
C ALA A 237 -61.51 75.79 -8.87
N ASP A 238 -61.53 76.12 -10.16
CA ASP A 238 -61.69 77.51 -10.65
C ASP A 238 -63.09 78.11 -10.40
N GLY A 239 -64.08 77.32 -9.95
CA GLY A 239 -65.44 77.78 -9.61
C GLY A 239 -66.26 78.36 -10.79
N LYS A 240 -65.66 78.45 -11.99
CA LYS A 240 -66.29 79.04 -13.19
C LYS A 240 -67.55 78.27 -13.61
N ALA A 241 -67.58 76.95 -13.42
CA ALA A 241 -68.73 76.10 -13.74
C ALA A 241 -69.91 76.39 -12.80
N GLU A 242 -69.68 76.35 -11.48
CA GLU A 242 -70.66 76.72 -10.46
C GLU A 242 -71.19 78.14 -10.67
N GLN A 243 -70.31 79.10 -10.89
CA GLN A 243 -70.68 80.51 -11.10
C GLN A 243 -71.58 80.69 -12.32
N ARG A 244 -71.27 80.03 -13.44
CA ARG A 244 -72.08 80.09 -14.66
C ARG A 244 -73.43 79.41 -14.49
N MET A 245 -73.48 78.24 -13.84
CA MET A 245 -74.72 77.52 -13.57
C MET A 245 -75.63 78.29 -12.60
N ALA A 246 -75.07 78.87 -11.53
CA ALA A 246 -75.79 79.72 -10.60
C ALA A 246 -76.30 81.01 -11.27
N ALA A 247 -75.51 81.62 -12.16
CA ALA A 247 -75.94 82.77 -12.94
C ALA A 247 -77.10 82.43 -13.91
N ALA A 248 -77.05 81.25 -14.54
CA ALA A 248 -78.13 80.75 -15.41
C ALA A 248 -79.42 80.47 -14.61
N ALA A 249 -79.32 79.84 -13.44
CA ALA A 249 -80.48 79.61 -12.56
C ALA A 249 -81.14 80.93 -12.12
N ARG A 250 -80.32 81.95 -11.75
CA ARG A 250 -80.80 83.31 -11.44
C ARG A 250 -81.40 84.04 -12.65
N ALA A 251 -80.97 83.71 -13.87
CA ALA A 251 -81.57 84.26 -15.08
C ALA A 251 -82.94 83.64 -15.34
N LEU A 252 -83.08 82.33 -15.16
CA LEU A 252 -84.35 81.61 -15.31
C LEU A 252 -85.40 82.03 -14.28
N SER A 253 -85.00 82.29 -13.02
CA SER A 253 -85.94 82.77 -11.99
C SER A 253 -86.52 84.16 -12.26
N ARG A 254 -85.95 84.91 -13.22
CA ARG A 254 -86.45 86.22 -13.67
C ARG A 254 -87.39 86.12 -14.87
N VAL A 255 -87.60 84.93 -15.44
CA VAL A 255 -88.63 84.72 -16.46
C VAL A 255 -89.97 84.86 -15.75
N GLY A 256 -90.68 85.97 -15.99
CA GLY A 256 -92.00 86.23 -15.41
C GLY A 256 -93.02 85.17 -15.83
N LYS A 257 -94.20 85.15 -15.20
CA LYS A 257 -95.31 84.26 -15.59
C LYS A 257 -96.11 84.91 -16.72
N PRO A 258 -95.95 84.49 -17.99
CA PRO A 258 -96.74 85.06 -19.08
C PRO A 258 -98.20 84.59 -18.99
N GLU A 259 -99.14 85.40 -19.47
CA GLU A 259 -100.55 85.05 -19.62
C GLU A 259 -100.87 84.91 -21.13
N GLY A 260 -101.50 83.80 -21.54
CA GLY A 260 -101.86 83.52 -22.94
C GLY A 260 -101.74 82.04 -23.36
N GLU A 261 -102.09 81.71 -24.61
CA GLU A 261 -101.90 80.37 -25.18
C GLU A 261 -100.42 79.97 -25.16
N GLY A 262 -100.10 78.83 -24.52
CA GLY A 262 -98.71 78.33 -24.39
C GLY A 262 -97.98 78.74 -23.10
N ALA A 263 -98.57 79.59 -22.24
CA ALA A 263 -97.98 80.00 -20.96
C ALA A 263 -97.64 78.83 -20.03
N ASP A 264 -98.53 77.84 -19.94
CA ASP A 264 -98.34 76.64 -19.12
C ASP A 264 -97.15 75.78 -19.57
N ALA A 265 -96.93 75.68 -20.89
CA ALA A 265 -95.83 74.91 -21.45
C ALA A 265 -94.47 75.60 -21.20
N LEU A 266 -94.42 76.93 -21.32
CA LEU A 266 -93.22 77.72 -21.05
C LEU A 266 -92.88 77.72 -19.55
N SER A 267 -93.85 77.90 -18.65
CA SER A 267 -93.62 77.82 -17.19
C SER A 267 -93.07 76.46 -16.82
N LYS A 268 -93.68 75.36 -17.29
CA LYS A 268 -93.17 74.00 -17.05
C LYS A 268 -91.75 73.80 -17.57
N ALA A 269 -91.41 74.33 -18.75
CA ALA A 269 -90.07 74.22 -19.31
C ALA A 269 -89.03 75.02 -18.51
N VAL A 270 -89.37 76.22 -18.06
CA VAL A 270 -88.50 77.07 -17.21
C VAL A 270 -88.30 76.43 -15.84
N ASP A 271 -89.37 75.94 -15.21
CA ASP A 271 -89.31 75.24 -13.92
C ASP A 271 -88.46 73.97 -14.03
N GLN A 272 -88.62 73.20 -15.11
CA GLN A 272 -87.78 72.03 -15.39
C GLN A 272 -86.31 72.38 -15.62
N ALA A 273 -86.02 73.48 -16.33
CA ALA A 273 -84.65 73.95 -16.57
C ALA A 273 -83.98 74.44 -15.28
N ALA A 274 -84.70 75.22 -14.46
CA ALA A 274 -84.22 75.69 -13.16
C ALA A 274 -83.95 74.52 -12.21
N ALA A 275 -84.90 73.59 -12.09
CA ALA A 275 -84.73 72.37 -11.28
C ALA A 275 -83.58 71.49 -11.78
N SER A 276 -83.29 71.48 -13.09
CA SER A 276 -82.15 70.74 -13.64
C SER A 276 -80.80 71.38 -13.31
N LEU A 277 -80.72 72.71 -13.30
CA LEU A 277 -79.51 73.43 -12.90
C LEU A 277 -79.24 73.31 -11.40
N GLU A 278 -80.28 73.35 -10.55
CA GLU A 278 -80.13 73.13 -9.10
C GLU A 278 -79.63 71.72 -8.81
N ARG A 279 -80.18 70.69 -9.47
CA ARG A 279 -79.66 69.32 -9.38
C ARG A 279 -78.20 69.23 -9.84
N ALA A 280 -77.86 69.84 -10.97
CA ALA A 280 -76.49 69.82 -11.47
C ALA A 280 -75.48 70.50 -10.51
N LEU A 281 -75.88 71.60 -9.86
CA LEU A 281 -75.06 72.27 -8.84
C LEU A 281 -74.89 71.41 -7.58
N SER A 282 -75.95 70.74 -7.12
CA SER A 282 -75.88 69.82 -5.99
C SER A 282 -74.95 68.64 -6.29
N GLU A 283 -75.13 67.99 -7.44
CA GLU A 283 -74.31 66.86 -7.88
C GLU A 283 -72.83 67.24 -8.06
N LEU A 284 -72.55 68.45 -8.55
CA LEU A 284 -71.18 68.96 -8.66
C LEU A 284 -70.54 69.17 -7.28
N SER A 285 -71.29 69.76 -6.33
CA SER A 285 -70.81 69.95 -4.96
C SER A 285 -70.59 68.61 -4.24
N ASP A 286 -71.47 67.64 -4.45
CA ASP A 286 -71.32 66.29 -3.92
C ASP A 286 -70.08 65.61 -4.51
N ALA A 287 -69.86 65.70 -5.83
CA ALA A 287 -68.68 65.16 -6.50
C ALA A 287 -67.38 65.76 -5.95
N GLN A 288 -67.32 67.08 -5.73
CA GLN A 288 -66.18 67.73 -5.07
C GLN A 288 -65.97 67.25 -3.64
N GLY A 289 -67.06 67.07 -2.87
CA GLY A 289 -67.01 66.49 -1.53
C GLY A 289 -66.48 65.05 -1.53
N TRP A 290 -66.88 64.23 -2.51
CA TRP A 290 -66.36 62.87 -2.69
C TRP A 290 -64.89 62.84 -3.11
N MET A 291 -64.45 63.74 -3.98
CA MET A 291 -63.04 63.87 -4.37
C MET A 291 -62.17 64.28 -3.17
N ALA A 292 -62.61 65.24 -2.34
CA ALA A 292 -61.89 65.64 -1.14
C ALA A 292 -61.72 64.46 -0.16
N ARG A 293 -62.79 63.70 0.10
CA ARG A 293 -62.73 62.48 0.95
C ARG A 293 -61.82 61.41 0.38
N ALA A 294 -61.80 61.24 -0.96
CA ALA A 294 -60.89 60.32 -1.62
C ALA A 294 -59.42 60.75 -1.47
N GLY A 295 -59.16 62.06 -1.40
CA GLY A 295 -57.84 62.62 -1.17
C GLY A 295 -57.35 62.36 0.25
N ASP A 296 -58.20 62.62 1.25
CA ASP A 296 -57.91 62.34 2.67
C ASP A 296 -57.65 60.85 2.92
N ALA A 297 -58.28 59.96 2.14
CA ALA A 297 -58.07 58.51 2.23
C ALA A 297 -56.74 58.03 1.62
N LEU A 298 -56.08 58.85 0.80
CA LEU A 298 -54.81 58.54 0.12
C LEU A 298 -53.58 59.03 0.89
N ASP A 299 -53.73 59.51 2.13
CA ASP A 299 -52.65 60.04 2.96
C ASP A 299 -51.60 58.94 3.23
N GLY A 300 -50.44 59.09 2.57
CA GLY A 300 -49.34 58.12 2.59
C GLY A 300 -48.08 58.72 3.21
N ASP A 301 -47.21 57.87 3.72
CA ASP A 301 -45.93 58.25 4.33
C ASP A 301 -44.93 58.77 3.27
N PRO A 302 -44.59 60.07 3.27
CA PRO A 302 -43.67 60.65 2.29
C PRO A 302 -42.26 60.08 2.48
N GLY A 303 -41.76 59.33 1.49
CA GLY A 303 -40.44 58.69 1.52
C GLY A 303 -40.46 57.19 1.78
N ARG A 304 -41.62 56.58 2.05
CA ARG A 304 -41.73 55.12 2.18
C ARG A 304 -41.35 54.39 0.91
N LEU A 305 -41.74 54.92 -0.25
CA LEU A 305 -41.37 54.36 -1.55
C LEU A 305 -39.85 54.43 -1.77
N ASP A 306 -39.23 55.58 -1.48
CA ASP A 306 -37.78 55.78 -1.62
C ASP A 306 -36.98 54.80 -0.73
N HIS A 307 -37.35 54.66 0.55
CA HIS A 307 -36.70 53.71 1.46
C HIS A 307 -36.83 52.25 1.00
N LEU A 308 -37.98 51.91 0.42
CA LEU A 308 -38.22 50.57 -0.12
C LEU A 308 -37.33 50.34 -1.35
N GLU A 309 -37.24 51.31 -2.25
CA GLU A 309 -36.38 51.22 -3.43
C GLU A 309 -34.89 51.12 -3.07
N GLU A 310 -34.43 51.89 -2.06
CA GLU A 310 -33.08 51.78 -1.51
C GLU A 310 -32.81 50.36 -0.97
N ARG A 311 -33.77 49.79 -0.22
CA ARG A 311 -33.64 48.42 0.32
C ARG A 311 -33.58 47.37 -0.79
N LEU A 312 -34.47 47.44 -1.78
CA LEU A 312 -34.47 46.56 -2.95
C LEU A 312 -33.16 46.68 -3.74
N PHE A 313 -32.65 47.89 -3.91
CA PHE A 313 -31.39 48.13 -4.61
C PHE A 313 -30.22 47.49 -3.87
N ALA A 314 -30.13 47.65 -2.55
CA ALA A 314 -29.09 47.05 -1.72
C ALA A 314 -29.11 45.52 -1.79
N LEU A 315 -30.29 44.89 -1.70
CA LEU A 315 -30.46 43.45 -1.82
C LEU A 315 -30.01 42.93 -3.20
N ARG A 316 -30.46 43.58 -4.29
CA ARG A 316 -30.09 43.20 -5.67
C ARG A 316 -28.61 43.45 -5.97
N ALA A 317 -28.00 44.47 -5.39
CA ALA A 317 -26.57 44.73 -5.52
C ALA A 317 -25.74 43.61 -4.87
N ALA A 318 -26.09 43.19 -3.66
CA ALA A 318 -25.44 42.06 -2.98
C ALA A 318 -25.62 40.74 -3.75
N ALA A 319 -26.84 40.46 -4.22
CA ALA A 319 -27.14 39.28 -5.04
C ALA A 319 -26.25 39.21 -6.30
N ARG A 320 -26.10 40.34 -7.01
CA ARG A 320 -25.20 40.44 -8.17
C ARG A 320 -23.73 40.24 -7.79
N LYS A 321 -23.28 40.82 -6.67
CA LYS A 321 -21.89 40.69 -6.19
C LYS A 321 -21.52 39.23 -5.90
N HIS A 322 -22.46 38.44 -5.37
CA HIS A 322 -22.25 37.04 -5.04
C HIS A 322 -22.71 36.05 -6.13
N GLY A 323 -23.26 36.55 -7.25
CA GLY A 323 -23.70 35.71 -8.37
C GLY A 323 -24.89 34.79 -8.02
N VAL A 324 -25.74 35.19 -7.09
CA VAL A 324 -26.91 34.43 -6.62
C VAL A 324 -28.20 35.26 -6.75
N THR A 325 -29.36 34.63 -6.53
CA THR A 325 -30.62 35.36 -6.36
C THR A 325 -30.71 35.99 -4.97
N VAL A 326 -31.56 37.00 -4.79
CA VAL A 326 -31.76 37.62 -3.45
C VAL A 326 -32.24 36.59 -2.43
N GLU A 327 -33.10 35.64 -2.85
CA GLU A 327 -33.59 34.55 -2.01
C GLU A 327 -32.48 33.64 -1.47
N ALA A 328 -31.35 33.51 -2.18
CA ALA A 328 -30.23 32.67 -1.80
C ALA A 328 -29.17 33.41 -0.95
N LEU A 329 -29.30 34.73 -0.73
CA LEU A 329 -28.36 35.48 0.12
C LEU A 329 -28.27 34.96 1.58
N PRO A 330 -29.36 34.54 2.24
CA PRO A 330 -29.27 33.93 3.57
C PRO A 330 -28.42 32.65 3.59
N ASP A 331 -28.48 31.82 2.54
CA ASP A 331 -27.66 30.61 2.44
C ASP A 331 -26.18 30.95 2.26
N VAL A 332 -25.86 32.01 1.50
CA VAL A 332 -24.49 32.51 1.36
C VAL A 332 -23.94 32.97 2.71
N LEU A 333 -24.76 33.70 3.48
CA LEU A 333 -24.41 34.14 4.84
C LEU A 333 -24.12 32.93 5.75
N GLN A 334 -25.02 31.96 5.81
CA GLN A 334 -24.87 30.77 6.64
C GLN A 334 -23.62 29.95 6.26
N ARG A 335 -23.36 29.78 4.96
CA ARG A 335 -22.15 29.09 4.47
C ARG A 335 -20.88 29.83 4.85
N ALA A 336 -20.86 31.16 4.75
CA ALA A 336 -19.72 31.96 5.17
C ALA A 336 -19.46 31.81 6.68
N GLU A 337 -20.51 31.82 7.50
CA GLU A 337 -20.41 31.59 8.97
C GLU A 337 -19.82 30.21 9.29
N GLN A 338 -20.35 29.15 8.68
CA GLN A 338 -19.85 27.78 8.90
C GLN A 338 -18.40 27.61 8.44
N ASN A 339 -18.04 28.17 7.28
CA ASN A 339 -16.69 28.08 6.77
C ASN A 339 -15.70 28.84 7.66
N LEU A 340 -16.08 30.01 8.18
CA LEU A 340 -15.25 30.77 9.12
C LEU A 340 -15.05 30.03 10.45
N ALA A 341 -16.12 29.45 10.99
CA ALA A 341 -16.04 28.64 12.22
C ALA A 341 -15.13 27.41 12.02
N ASN A 342 -15.20 26.74 10.86
CA ASN A 342 -14.32 25.63 10.52
C ASN A 342 -12.84 26.05 10.44
N ILE A 343 -12.56 27.27 9.97
CA ILE A 343 -11.20 27.86 9.97
C ILE A 343 -10.72 28.07 11.41
N ASP A 344 -11.57 28.60 12.28
CA ASP A 344 -11.20 28.90 13.67
C ASP A 344 -10.93 27.62 14.48
N HIS A 345 -11.64 26.51 14.20
CA HIS A 345 -11.38 25.19 14.81
C HIS A 345 -10.23 24.40 14.16
N ALA A 346 -9.65 24.89 13.04
CA ALA A 346 -8.58 24.17 12.35
C ALA A 346 -7.31 24.07 13.20
N ASP A 347 -7.01 25.08 14.01
CA ASP A 347 -5.87 25.05 14.93
C ASP A 347 -6.03 23.98 16.01
N GLU A 348 -7.24 23.82 16.57
CA GLU A 348 -7.54 22.77 17.55
C GLU A 348 -7.36 21.37 16.94
N ALA A 349 -7.85 21.17 15.71
CA ALA A 349 -7.68 19.91 14.98
C ALA A 349 -6.20 19.60 14.70
N ILE A 350 -5.41 20.59 14.27
CA ILE A 350 -3.97 20.44 14.06
C ILE A 350 -3.25 20.11 15.38
N GLN A 351 -3.59 20.78 16.49
CA GLN A 351 -2.97 20.49 17.79
C GLN A 351 -3.33 19.08 18.28
N ALA A 352 -4.57 18.64 18.10
CA ALA A 352 -4.98 17.27 18.39
C ALA A 352 -4.22 16.24 17.54
N ALA A 353 -4.08 16.49 16.23
CA ALA A 353 -3.30 15.64 15.33
C ALA A 353 -1.80 15.59 15.69
N LYS A 354 -1.20 16.74 16.06
CA LYS A 354 0.19 16.80 16.56
C LYS A 354 0.38 16.02 17.86
N ALA A 355 -0.57 16.11 18.80
CA ALA A 355 -0.53 15.35 20.04
C ALA A 355 -0.67 13.83 19.77
N ALA A 356 -1.56 13.44 18.87
CA ALA A 356 -1.71 12.04 18.44
C ALA A 356 -0.44 11.52 17.76
N LEU A 357 0.17 12.30 16.87
CA LEU A 357 1.44 11.96 16.23
C LEU A 357 2.57 11.79 17.24
N ALA A 358 2.72 12.72 18.20
CA ALA A 358 3.74 12.61 19.25
C ALA A 358 3.55 11.35 20.12
N LYS A 359 2.29 11.02 20.45
CA LYS A 359 1.96 9.78 21.18
C LYS A 359 2.31 8.53 20.37
N ALA A 360 1.95 8.50 19.08
CA ALA A 360 2.26 7.39 18.18
C ALA A 360 3.77 7.22 17.97
N GLN A 361 4.51 8.33 17.83
CA GLN A 361 5.97 8.32 17.72
C GLN A 361 6.61 7.73 18.98
N ASN A 362 6.21 8.16 20.17
CA ASN A 362 6.71 7.59 21.43
C ASN A 362 6.41 6.08 21.55
N ALA A 363 5.22 5.64 21.13
CA ALA A 363 4.86 4.22 21.15
C ALA A 363 5.73 3.40 20.19
N TYR A 364 5.96 3.92 18.98
CA TYR A 364 6.87 3.32 18.01
C TYR A 364 8.30 3.26 18.54
N ASP A 365 8.81 4.37 19.11
CA ASP A 365 10.19 4.45 19.62
C ASP A 365 10.43 3.43 20.74
N GLN A 366 9.46 3.26 21.65
CA GLN A 366 9.52 2.24 22.71
C GLN A 366 9.52 0.82 22.14
N ALA A 367 8.63 0.52 21.18
CA ALA A 367 8.56 -0.80 20.57
C ALA A 367 9.84 -1.11 19.75
N ALA A 368 10.35 -0.13 19.00
CA ALA A 368 11.56 -0.26 18.20
C ALA A 368 12.81 -0.44 19.08
N ALA A 369 12.92 0.30 20.19
CA ALA A 369 13.99 0.11 21.17
C ALA A 369 13.95 -1.28 21.80
N ALA A 370 12.76 -1.78 22.16
CA ALA A 370 12.62 -3.13 22.71
C ALA A 370 13.02 -4.23 21.71
N LEU A 371 12.65 -4.08 20.43
CA LEU A 371 13.09 -4.99 19.37
C LEU A 371 14.61 -4.91 19.14
N SER A 372 15.18 -3.71 19.18
CA SER A 372 16.62 -3.48 19.03
C SER A 372 17.42 -4.14 20.15
N GLU A 373 17.03 -3.93 21.40
CA GLU A 373 17.65 -4.61 22.57
C GLU A 373 17.57 -6.14 22.45
N ARG A 374 16.43 -6.65 21.97
CA ARG A 374 16.26 -8.09 21.73
C ARG A 374 17.25 -8.59 20.66
N ARG A 375 17.43 -7.84 19.57
CA ARG A 375 18.39 -8.15 18.50
C ARG A 375 19.84 -8.07 18.98
N HIS A 376 20.23 -7.05 19.73
CA HIS A 376 21.58 -6.94 20.30
C HIS A 376 21.91 -8.10 21.26
N THR A 377 20.96 -8.45 22.13
CA THR A 377 21.12 -9.60 23.03
C THR A 377 21.26 -10.91 22.25
N ALA A 378 20.41 -11.10 21.23
CA ALA A 378 20.46 -12.28 20.38
C ALA A 378 21.72 -12.34 19.52
N ALA A 379 22.23 -11.20 19.03
CA ALA A 379 23.46 -11.10 18.28
C ALA A 379 24.65 -11.61 19.12
N SER A 380 24.79 -11.15 20.37
CA SER A 380 25.85 -11.65 21.26
C SER A 380 25.73 -13.15 21.57
N ALA A 381 24.50 -13.66 21.72
CA ALA A 381 24.27 -15.08 21.95
C ALA A 381 24.58 -15.93 20.69
N LEU A 382 24.20 -15.44 19.51
CA LEU A 382 24.49 -16.05 18.22
C LEU A 382 26.00 -16.10 18.00
N ASP A 383 26.70 -14.99 18.24
CA ASP A 383 28.15 -14.91 18.08
C ASP A 383 28.88 -15.97 18.91
N LYS A 384 28.53 -16.10 20.19
CA LYS A 384 29.09 -17.13 21.08
C LYS A 384 28.78 -18.54 20.59
N ALA A 385 27.55 -18.79 20.15
CA ALA A 385 27.14 -20.11 19.69
C ALA A 385 27.88 -20.51 18.39
N VAL A 386 28.07 -19.58 17.47
CA VAL A 386 28.84 -19.80 16.24
C VAL A 386 30.33 -19.99 16.56
N GLU A 387 30.91 -19.16 17.43
CA GLU A 387 32.31 -19.27 17.84
C GLU A 387 32.65 -20.64 18.45
N LEU A 388 31.71 -21.30 19.13
CA LEU A 388 31.90 -22.67 19.65
C LEU A 388 31.97 -23.73 18.54
N GLU A 389 31.34 -23.50 17.39
CA GLU A 389 31.32 -24.44 16.26
C GLU A 389 32.50 -24.25 15.30
N LEU A 390 33.18 -23.09 15.31
CA LEU A 390 34.30 -22.82 14.40
C LEU A 390 35.54 -23.72 14.61
N PRO A 391 36.07 -23.92 15.84
CA PRO A 391 37.30 -24.69 16.02
C PRO A 391 37.22 -26.16 15.55
N PRO A 392 36.15 -26.92 15.85
CA PRO A 392 36.00 -28.29 15.33
C PRO A 392 35.99 -28.38 13.79
N LEU A 393 35.64 -27.29 13.12
CA LEU A 393 35.59 -27.17 11.66
C LEU A 393 36.90 -26.62 11.06
N LYS A 394 37.98 -26.56 11.86
CA LYS A 394 39.29 -25.99 11.46
C LYS A 394 39.19 -24.52 11.05
N LEU A 395 38.33 -23.78 11.74
CA LEU A 395 38.12 -22.33 11.59
C LEU A 395 38.46 -21.59 12.91
N GLU A 396 39.34 -22.14 13.75
CA GLU A 396 39.70 -21.58 15.07
C GLU A 396 40.33 -20.18 15.01
N LYS A 397 40.90 -19.85 13.85
CA LYS A 397 41.50 -18.57 13.51
C LYS A 397 40.48 -17.51 13.09
N ALA A 398 39.28 -17.94 12.70
CA ALA A 398 38.22 -17.05 12.30
C ALA A 398 37.48 -16.48 13.53
N ARG A 399 36.88 -15.31 13.35
CA ARG A 399 35.96 -14.68 14.30
C ARG A 399 34.70 -14.26 13.57
N PHE A 400 33.55 -14.63 14.12
CA PHE A 400 32.25 -14.26 13.59
C PHE A 400 31.66 -13.13 14.44
N ARG A 401 30.95 -12.21 13.80
CA ARG A 401 30.25 -11.12 14.49
C ARG A 401 28.93 -10.79 13.82
N SER A 402 27.89 -10.69 14.62
CA SER A 402 26.58 -10.16 14.23
C SER A 402 26.56 -8.67 14.53
N ARG A 403 26.76 -7.85 13.51
CA ARG A 403 26.73 -6.40 13.64
C ARG A 403 25.29 -5.90 13.53
N VAL A 404 24.84 -5.19 14.56
CA VAL A 404 23.52 -4.55 14.62
C VAL A 404 23.75 -3.04 14.71
N ASP A 405 23.51 -2.33 13.60
CA ASP A 405 23.60 -0.87 13.55
C ASP A 405 22.20 -0.26 13.73
N SER A 406 21.97 0.38 14.86
CA SER A 406 20.69 1.00 15.22
C SER A 406 20.68 2.50 14.88
N ASP A 407 19.70 2.95 14.09
CA ASP A 407 19.51 4.35 13.72
C ASP A 407 18.06 4.79 13.94
N ALA A 408 17.80 5.44 15.07
CA ALA A 408 16.48 5.98 15.40
C ALA A 408 16.01 7.08 14.42
N ALA A 409 16.92 7.71 13.68
CA ALA A 409 16.55 8.72 12.68
C ALA A 409 16.05 8.11 11.37
N ARG A 410 16.17 6.78 11.19
CA ARG A 410 15.69 6.05 10.01
C ARG A 410 14.71 4.94 10.40
N PRO A 411 13.54 5.31 10.96
CA PRO A 411 12.55 4.32 11.38
C PRO A 411 11.91 3.64 10.16
N THR A 412 11.62 2.35 10.29
CA THR A 412 10.96 1.55 9.26
C THR A 412 9.91 0.65 9.89
N LYS A 413 9.04 0.04 9.07
CA LYS A 413 8.09 -0.98 9.53
C LYS A 413 8.74 -2.19 10.23
N ASP A 414 10.04 -2.41 10.02
CA ASP A 414 10.81 -3.52 10.59
C ASP A 414 11.72 -3.10 11.76
N GLY A 415 11.57 -1.87 12.24
CA GLY A 415 12.35 -1.28 13.33
C GLY A 415 13.43 -0.32 12.85
N ILE A 416 14.45 -0.13 13.70
CA ILE A 416 15.53 0.86 13.53
C ILE A 416 16.90 0.23 13.26
N ASP A 417 16.96 -1.10 13.15
CA ASP A 417 18.22 -1.83 13.05
C ASP A 417 18.50 -2.31 11.63
N ARG A 418 19.76 -2.13 11.23
CA ARG A 418 20.37 -2.87 10.13
C ARG A 418 21.25 -3.96 10.72
N VAL A 419 21.02 -5.20 10.28
CA VAL A 419 21.77 -6.37 10.74
C VAL A 419 22.66 -6.88 9.62
N THR A 420 23.93 -7.15 9.92
CA THR A 420 24.88 -7.77 9.00
C THR A 420 25.76 -8.76 9.74
N PHE A 421 25.94 -9.95 9.18
CA PHE A 421 26.88 -10.96 9.64
C PHE A 421 28.24 -10.73 8.99
N GLU A 422 29.26 -10.63 9.83
CA GLU A 422 30.62 -10.31 9.43
C GLU A 422 31.59 -11.39 9.91
N ILE A 423 32.69 -11.56 9.19
CA ILE A 423 33.75 -12.49 9.55
C ILE A 423 35.13 -11.83 9.44
N ALA A 424 36.00 -12.16 10.37
CA ALA A 424 37.44 -11.97 10.25
C ALA A 424 38.07 -13.34 10.06
N ALA A 425 38.53 -13.66 8.83
CA ALA A 425 39.00 -15.01 8.48
C ALA A 425 40.33 -15.40 9.15
N ASN A 426 41.18 -14.41 9.46
CA ASN A 426 42.49 -14.63 10.05
C ASN A 426 42.77 -13.65 11.20
N PRO A 427 43.62 -14.00 12.19
CA PRO A 427 44.02 -13.10 13.24
C PRO A 427 44.69 -11.85 12.66
N GLY A 428 44.22 -10.67 13.07
CA GLY A 428 44.71 -9.38 12.56
C GLY A 428 44.02 -8.89 11.28
N ALA A 429 43.18 -9.70 10.63
CA ALA A 429 42.28 -9.22 9.58
C ALA A 429 41.10 -8.43 10.19
N GLY A 430 40.62 -7.42 9.47
CA GLY A 430 39.38 -6.73 9.83
C GLY A 430 38.15 -7.62 9.64
N PHE A 431 37.03 -7.23 10.25
CA PHE A 431 35.73 -7.84 9.95
C PHE A 431 35.23 -7.36 8.59
N GLY A 432 34.78 -8.30 7.77
CA GLY A 432 34.26 -8.07 6.43
C GLY A 432 33.04 -8.93 6.14
N ALA A 433 32.54 -8.86 4.91
CA ALA A 433 31.36 -9.63 4.50
C ALA A 433 31.67 -11.14 4.47
N LEU A 434 30.68 -12.00 4.69
CA LEU A 434 30.86 -13.46 4.66
C LEU A 434 31.42 -13.96 3.32
N SER A 435 31.11 -13.26 2.22
CA SER A 435 31.60 -13.56 0.88
C SER A 435 33.09 -13.30 0.66
N GLU A 436 33.77 -12.58 1.57
CA GLU A 436 35.18 -12.22 1.44
C GLU A 436 36.15 -13.33 1.91
N ILE A 437 35.63 -14.49 2.31
CA ILE A 437 36.44 -15.66 2.64
C ILE A 437 37.04 -16.25 1.35
N ALA A 438 38.36 -16.44 1.35
CA ALA A 438 39.12 -16.78 0.15
C ALA A 438 38.95 -18.24 -0.35
N SER A 439 38.42 -19.16 0.46
CA SER A 439 38.31 -20.60 0.12
C SER A 439 36.85 -21.10 0.16
N GLY A 440 36.40 -21.75 -0.91
CA GLY A 440 35.05 -22.33 -1.02
C GLY A 440 34.75 -23.35 0.08
N GLY A 441 35.70 -24.22 0.42
CA GLY A 441 35.53 -25.18 1.51
C GLY A 441 35.42 -24.54 2.90
N GLU A 442 36.10 -23.40 3.14
CA GLU A 442 35.95 -22.65 4.39
C GLU A 442 34.57 -21.99 4.48
N LEU A 443 34.07 -21.47 3.36
CA LEU A 443 32.73 -20.88 3.28
C LEU A 443 31.63 -21.92 3.52
N SER A 444 31.75 -23.11 2.93
CA SER A 444 30.82 -24.23 3.17
C SER A 444 30.82 -24.67 4.63
N ARG A 445 31.99 -24.72 5.28
CA ARG A 445 32.10 -25.05 6.72
C ARG A 445 31.51 -23.95 7.61
N LEU A 446 31.74 -22.68 7.29
CA LEU A 446 31.12 -21.58 8.03
C LEU A 446 29.59 -21.61 7.90
N SER A 447 29.09 -21.86 6.69
CA SER A 447 27.66 -21.97 6.43
C SER A 447 27.05 -23.14 7.20
N LEU A 448 27.75 -24.28 7.29
CA LEU A 448 27.35 -25.41 8.15
C LEU A 448 27.26 -24.98 9.62
N ALA A 449 28.27 -24.28 10.15
CA ALA A 449 28.25 -23.78 11.54
C ALA A 449 27.06 -22.86 11.79
N LEU A 450 26.84 -21.89 10.90
CA LEU A 450 25.75 -20.92 11.02
C LEU A 450 24.38 -21.60 10.93
N LYS A 451 24.17 -22.50 9.96
CA LYS A 451 22.92 -23.25 9.85
C LYS A 451 22.66 -24.15 11.05
N LEU A 452 23.70 -24.76 11.61
CA LEU A 452 23.54 -25.60 12.80
C LEU A 452 23.07 -24.81 14.03
N VAL A 453 23.49 -23.55 14.15
CA VAL A 453 23.03 -22.65 15.23
C VAL A 453 21.67 -22.01 14.92
N LEU A 454 21.43 -21.62 13.67
CA LEU A 454 20.21 -20.93 13.22
C LEU A 454 19.02 -21.85 12.97
N SER A 455 19.22 -23.16 12.78
CA SER A 455 18.19 -24.15 12.37
C SER A 455 17.17 -24.51 13.45
N THR A 456 16.84 -23.57 14.34
CA THR A 456 16.08 -23.90 15.55
C THR A 456 14.56 -23.89 15.42
N ASP A 457 13.90 -23.25 14.44
CA ASP A 457 12.42 -23.18 14.44
C ASP A 457 11.74 -22.82 13.08
N GLY A 458 12.38 -22.97 11.91
CA GLY A 458 11.81 -22.48 10.64
C GLY A 458 12.02 -23.34 9.41
N GLY A 459 10.97 -24.06 8.99
CA GLY A 459 10.76 -24.64 7.64
C GLY A 459 11.79 -25.67 7.14
N THR A 460 11.33 -26.78 6.59
CA THR A 460 12.21 -27.85 6.09
C THR A 460 12.88 -27.48 4.75
N LEU A 461 13.92 -26.64 4.81
CA LEU A 461 14.78 -26.29 3.67
C LEU A 461 15.68 -27.49 3.31
N ALA A 462 15.76 -27.81 2.02
CA ALA A 462 16.78 -28.74 1.54
C ALA A 462 18.12 -28.00 1.42
N LEU A 463 19.19 -28.58 1.96
CA LEU A 463 20.53 -28.00 1.94
C LEU A 463 21.48 -28.91 1.17
N VAL A 464 22.23 -28.33 0.24
CA VAL A 464 23.29 -29.00 -0.49
C VAL A 464 24.63 -28.46 -0.02
N PHE A 465 25.52 -29.34 0.44
CA PHE A 465 26.89 -28.99 0.79
C PHE A 465 27.86 -29.61 -0.20
N ASP A 466 28.53 -28.76 -0.97
CA ASP A 466 29.61 -29.14 -1.88
C ASP A 466 30.96 -28.71 -1.30
N GLU A 467 31.94 -29.60 -1.44
CA GLU A 467 33.33 -29.37 -1.00
C GLU A 467 33.52 -28.98 0.48
N VAL A 468 32.56 -29.29 1.36
CA VAL A 468 32.66 -28.96 2.81
C VAL A 468 33.87 -29.63 3.49
N ASP A 469 34.31 -30.76 2.94
CA ASP A 469 35.46 -31.55 3.36
C ASP A 469 36.75 -31.21 2.61
N GLN A 470 36.76 -30.20 1.74
CA GLN A 470 37.94 -29.79 1.01
C GLN A 470 39.03 -29.24 1.94
N GLY A 471 40.26 -29.74 1.78
CA GLY A 471 41.43 -29.30 2.55
C GLY A 471 41.46 -29.78 4.01
N ILE A 472 40.61 -30.74 4.37
CA ILE A 472 40.56 -31.34 5.70
C ILE A 472 40.57 -32.88 5.64
N GLY A 473 40.91 -33.52 6.76
CA GLY A 473 40.98 -34.98 6.86
C GLY A 473 40.97 -35.46 8.30
N GLY A 474 40.86 -36.78 8.49
CA GLY A 474 40.91 -37.41 9.82
C GLY A 474 39.82 -36.86 10.75
N ALA A 475 40.22 -36.41 11.95
CA ALA A 475 39.31 -35.95 12.99
C ALA A 475 38.46 -34.73 12.58
N THR A 476 38.99 -33.82 11.77
CA THR A 476 38.23 -32.66 11.28
C THR A 476 37.11 -33.09 10.31
N ALA A 477 37.37 -34.08 9.45
CA ALA A 477 36.36 -34.59 8.54
C ALA A 477 35.24 -35.35 9.27
N ASP A 478 35.59 -36.13 10.30
CA ASP A 478 34.58 -36.73 11.20
C ASP A 478 33.76 -35.65 11.92
N ALA A 479 34.40 -34.57 12.40
CA ALA A 479 33.71 -33.45 13.04
C ALA A 479 32.70 -32.76 12.11
N VAL A 480 33.03 -32.59 10.82
CA VAL A 480 32.10 -32.11 9.77
C VAL A 480 30.95 -33.11 9.58
N GLY A 481 31.25 -34.40 9.42
CA GLY A 481 30.24 -35.44 9.23
C GLY A 481 29.23 -35.50 10.38
N ARG A 482 29.69 -35.40 11.64
CA ARG A 482 28.81 -35.34 12.82
C ARG A 482 27.86 -34.13 12.80
N ARG A 483 28.34 -32.98 12.31
CA ARG A 483 27.54 -31.74 12.23
C ARG A 483 26.51 -31.80 11.13
N LEU A 484 26.86 -32.35 9.96
CA LEU A 484 25.90 -32.63 8.89
C LEU A 484 24.81 -33.60 9.36
N ALA A 485 25.20 -34.67 10.07
CA ALA A 485 24.24 -35.61 10.65
C ALA A 485 23.32 -34.95 11.69
N ARG A 486 23.86 -34.10 12.57
CA ARG A 486 23.06 -33.32 13.54
C ARG A 486 22.09 -32.37 12.83
N LEU A 487 22.57 -31.61 11.85
CA LEU A 487 21.71 -30.69 11.08
C LEU A 487 20.62 -31.45 10.29
N SER A 488 20.90 -32.69 9.88
CA SER A 488 19.93 -33.51 9.16
C SER A 488 18.72 -33.97 9.99
N GLN A 489 18.75 -33.74 11.30
CA GLN A 489 17.61 -33.99 12.17
C GLN A 489 16.49 -32.96 11.97
N THR A 490 16.83 -31.76 11.48
CA THR A 490 15.89 -30.65 11.26
C THR A 490 15.83 -30.19 9.81
N ALA A 491 16.77 -30.60 8.96
CA ALA A 491 16.80 -30.26 7.53
C ALA A 491 17.13 -31.49 6.66
N GLN A 492 16.82 -31.42 5.37
CA GLN A 492 17.28 -32.44 4.43
C GLN A 492 18.66 -32.06 3.89
N ILE A 493 19.64 -32.97 3.97
CA ILE A 493 21.03 -32.69 3.62
C ILE A 493 21.48 -33.58 2.46
N LEU A 494 21.99 -32.96 1.39
CA LEU A 494 22.74 -33.62 0.34
C LEU A 494 24.20 -33.14 0.43
N CYS A 495 25.15 -34.04 0.70
CA CYS A 495 26.57 -33.66 0.75
C CYS A 495 27.36 -34.35 -0.34
N VAL A 496 28.01 -33.56 -1.18
CA VAL A 496 29.02 -34.04 -2.12
C VAL A 496 30.35 -34.11 -1.37
N THR A 497 30.87 -35.34 -1.20
CA THR A 497 32.04 -35.58 -0.34
C THR A 497 33.00 -36.59 -0.98
N HIS A 498 34.28 -36.43 -0.64
CA HIS A 498 35.36 -37.37 -0.93
C HIS A 498 35.92 -38.00 0.36
N SER A 499 35.51 -37.52 1.52
CA SER A 499 35.84 -38.06 2.83
C SER A 499 35.00 -39.30 3.18
N PRO A 500 35.62 -40.46 3.46
CA PRO A 500 34.90 -41.62 3.97
C PRO A 500 34.31 -41.35 5.37
N GLN A 501 34.94 -40.47 6.17
CA GLN A 501 34.42 -40.09 7.50
C GLN A 501 33.08 -39.34 7.39
N VAL A 502 32.94 -38.44 6.42
CA VAL A 502 31.68 -37.72 6.16
C VAL A 502 30.63 -38.66 5.57
N ALA A 503 30.99 -39.44 4.54
CA ALA A 503 30.06 -40.39 3.89
C ALA A 503 29.54 -41.48 4.85
N ALA A 504 30.37 -41.92 5.80
CA ALA A 504 29.96 -42.88 6.83
C ALA A 504 28.85 -42.33 7.76
N ARG A 505 28.70 -41.00 7.89
CA ARG A 505 27.67 -40.37 8.73
C ARG A 505 26.31 -40.20 8.04
N ALA A 506 26.25 -40.40 6.72
CA ALA A 506 25.00 -40.31 5.98
C ALA A 506 24.12 -41.53 6.18
N ARG A 507 22.80 -41.32 6.22
CA ARG A 507 21.79 -42.39 6.24
C ARG A 507 21.68 -43.09 4.89
N ARG A 508 21.89 -42.33 3.81
CA ARG A 508 21.88 -42.82 2.43
C ARG A 508 23.19 -42.48 1.75
N HIS A 509 23.61 -43.35 0.85
CA HIS A 509 24.87 -43.20 0.15
C HIS A 509 24.64 -43.44 -1.33
N TRP A 510 24.83 -42.40 -2.13
CA TRP A 510 24.82 -42.46 -3.59
C TRP A 510 26.24 -42.51 -4.14
N ARG A 511 26.45 -43.43 -5.07
CA ARG A 511 27.70 -43.52 -5.82
C ARG A 511 27.47 -43.08 -7.26
N ILE A 512 28.25 -42.09 -7.67
CA ILE A 512 28.27 -41.62 -9.04
C ILE A 512 29.35 -42.38 -9.82
N GLU A 513 28.95 -43.02 -10.91
CA GLU A 513 29.81 -43.85 -11.75
C GLU A 513 29.77 -43.38 -13.20
N LYS A 514 30.91 -43.37 -13.87
CA LYS A 514 30.98 -43.26 -15.33
C LYS A 514 31.05 -44.66 -15.93
N ARG A 515 30.23 -44.90 -16.95
CA ARG A 515 30.25 -46.12 -17.75
C ARG A 515 30.49 -45.74 -19.21
N VAL A 516 31.39 -46.45 -19.87
CA VAL A 516 31.59 -46.31 -21.31
C VAL A 516 30.80 -47.40 -21.99
N GLU A 517 29.72 -47.03 -22.67
CA GLU A 517 28.88 -47.94 -23.45
C GLU A 517 28.97 -47.53 -24.93
N ASN A 518 29.34 -48.44 -25.82
CA ASN A 518 29.48 -48.19 -27.26
C ASN A 518 30.38 -46.99 -27.61
N GLY A 519 31.44 -46.75 -26.82
CA GLY A 519 32.36 -45.62 -27.01
C GLY A 519 31.83 -44.27 -26.52
N ILE A 520 30.65 -44.23 -25.89
CA ILE A 520 30.04 -43.03 -25.31
C ILE A 520 30.12 -43.13 -23.78
N THR A 521 30.69 -42.11 -23.15
CA THR A 521 30.74 -42.00 -21.69
C THR A 521 29.39 -41.50 -21.15
N ARG A 522 28.77 -42.29 -20.27
CA ARG A 522 27.53 -41.97 -19.57
C ARG A 522 27.79 -41.89 -18.07
N THR A 523 27.14 -40.93 -17.39
CA THR A 523 27.15 -40.83 -15.93
C THR A 523 25.87 -41.44 -15.37
N GLY A 524 26.00 -42.35 -14.41
CA GLY A 524 24.89 -42.93 -13.64
C GLY A 524 25.06 -42.71 -12.15
N VAL A 525 23.95 -42.78 -11.42
CA VAL A 525 23.92 -42.72 -9.94
C VAL A 525 23.26 -43.98 -9.43
N SER A 526 23.85 -44.61 -8.41
CA SER A 526 23.29 -45.79 -7.76
C SER A 526 23.21 -45.58 -6.25
N THR A 527 22.09 -45.96 -5.66
CA THR A 527 21.95 -46.02 -4.19
C THR A 527 22.64 -47.27 -3.68
N LEU A 528 23.57 -47.10 -2.75
CA LEU A 528 24.34 -48.20 -2.19
C LEU A 528 23.58 -48.83 -1.00
N PRO A 529 23.26 -50.14 -1.04
CA PRO A 529 22.84 -50.87 0.14
C PRO A 529 24.02 -51.03 1.13
N ASP A 530 23.73 -51.40 2.37
CA ASP A 530 24.72 -51.41 3.47
C ASP A 530 26.03 -52.15 3.14
N ALA A 531 25.96 -53.32 2.49
CA ALA A 531 27.15 -54.07 2.09
C ALA A 531 27.98 -53.34 1.01
N ALA A 532 27.32 -52.77 -0.01
CA ALA A 532 28.00 -52.02 -1.06
C ALA A 532 28.53 -50.67 -0.55
N ARG A 533 27.87 -50.11 0.46
CA ARG A 533 28.30 -48.90 1.17
C ARG A 533 29.60 -49.14 1.92
N GLU A 534 29.73 -50.26 2.64
CA GLU A 534 30.99 -50.64 3.30
C GLU A 534 32.14 -50.77 2.28
N GLU A 535 31.91 -51.44 1.15
CA GLU A 535 32.92 -51.57 0.08
C GLU A 535 33.31 -50.22 -0.52
N GLU A 536 32.36 -49.31 -0.75
CA GLU A 536 32.66 -47.96 -1.25
C GLU A 536 33.47 -47.15 -0.23
N LEU A 537 33.15 -47.21 1.06
CA LEU A 537 33.92 -46.56 2.10
C LEU A 537 35.34 -47.16 2.21
N ALA A 538 35.48 -48.47 2.07
CA ALA A 538 36.77 -49.13 2.03
C ALA A 538 37.60 -48.68 0.81
N ARG A 539 36.98 -48.58 -0.37
CA ARG A 539 37.58 -48.02 -1.58
C ARG A 539 38.02 -46.56 -1.40
N MET A 540 37.22 -45.74 -0.73
CA MET A 540 37.58 -44.35 -0.41
C MET A 540 38.78 -44.26 0.55
N LEU A 541 38.98 -45.27 1.41
CA LEU A 541 40.11 -45.34 2.34
C LEU A 541 41.40 -45.87 1.68
N SER A 542 41.33 -46.94 0.89
CA SER A 542 42.51 -47.63 0.34
C SER A 542 42.81 -47.35 -1.13
N GLY A 543 41.90 -46.68 -1.84
CA GLY A 543 42.06 -46.34 -3.25
C GLY A 543 41.61 -47.49 -4.18
N ALA A 544 42.47 -47.83 -5.15
CA ALA A 544 42.09 -48.76 -6.22
C ALA A 544 41.96 -50.23 -5.76
N GLU A 545 42.77 -50.66 -4.79
CA GLU A 545 42.71 -52.01 -4.22
C GLU A 545 42.04 -51.99 -2.85
N ILE A 546 40.97 -52.77 -2.69
CA ILE A 546 40.22 -52.88 -1.43
C ILE A 546 40.81 -54.01 -0.57
N THR A 547 41.56 -53.64 0.47
CA THR A 547 42.20 -54.60 1.38
C THR A 547 41.26 -55.03 2.52
N ALA A 548 41.63 -56.09 3.25
CA ALA A 548 40.86 -56.55 4.41
C ALA A 548 40.86 -55.51 5.56
N GLU A 549 41.98 -54.81 5.73
CA GLU A 549 42.17 -53.73 6.71
C GLU A 549 41.28 -52.52 6.36
N ALA A 550 41.18 -52.17 5.07
CA ALA A 550 40.32 -51.10 4.60
C ALA A 550 38.83 -51.39 4.89
N ARG A 551 38.39 -52.64 4.68
CA ARG A 551 37.04 -53.09 5.07
C ARG A 551 36.83 -53.02 6.58
N ALA A 552 37.81 -53.46 7.37
CA ALA A 552 37.73 -53.37 8.82
C ALA A 552 37.61 -51.92 9.32
N ALA A 553 38.37 -51.00 8.73
CA ALA A 553 38.28 -49.57 9.01
C ALA A 553 36.94 -48.96 8.56
N ALA A 554 36.42 -49.35 7.39
CA ALA A 554 35.10 -48.93 6.93
C ALA A 554 33.98 -49.39 7.88
N ARG A 555 34.02 -50.64 8.35
CA ARG A 555 33.09 -51.14 9.37
C ARG A 555 33.14 -50.33 10.66
N ALA A 556 34.34 -49.99 11.12
CA ALA A 556 34.51 -49.17 12.31
C ALA A 556 33.91 -47.76 12.13
N LEU A 557 34.05 -47.15 10.94
CA LEU A 557 33.44 -45.85 10.63
C LEU A 557 31.91 -45.91 10.60
N VAL A 558 31.33 -46.97 10.01
CA VAL A 558 29.87 -47.16 9.97
C VAL A 558 29.31 -47.46 11.36
N ALA A 559 30.01 -48.24 12.18
CA ALA A 559 29.58 -48.50 13.56
C ALA A 559 29.61 -47.21 14.39
N ALA A 560 30.70 -46.45 14.32
CA ALA A 560 30.85 -45.19 15.03
C ALA A 560 29.91 -44.08 14.54
N SER A 561 29.21 -44.28 13.40
CA SER A 561 28.25 -43.34 12.84
C SER A 561 26.80 -43.58 13.22
N GLN A 562 26.51 -44.72 13.85
CA GLN A 562 25.18 -45.09 14.36
C GLN A 562 24.96 -44.64 15.81
N ASP A 563 26.05 -44.30 16.52
CA ASP A 563 26.07 -43.57 17.80
C ASP A 563 26.01 -42.06 17.58
#